data_AF-A0A1G6IAM6-F1
#
_entry.id   AF-A0A1G6IAM6-F1
#
_cell.length_a   1.000
_cell.length_b   1.000
_cell.length_c   1.000
_cell.angle_alpha   90.00
_cell.angle_beta   90.00
_cell.angle_gamma   90.00
#
_symmetry.space_group_name_H-M   'P 1'
#
loop_
_entity.id
_entity.type
_entity.pdbx_description
1 polymer ?
#
loop_
_entity_poly.entity_id
_entity_poly.type
_entity_poly.pdbx_seq_one_letter_code
_entity_poly.pdbx_strand_id
1 'polypeptide(L)' 'MKRADVKRRTSEGVVFDTQVMVNPANTAEWIVFFKKGAGRSFFLVDEAEQVETFASLDELMPELRALGIKRVEVQL' A
#
# COMPACT_ATOMS: atom_id res chain seq x y z
N MET A 1 -1.51 6.36 5.32
CA MET A 1 -2.96 6.11 5.28
C MET A 1 -3.20 4.75 5.91
N LYS A 2 -4.08 4.69 6.92
CA LYS A 2 -4.28 3.47 7.69
C LYS A 2 -5.07 2.43 6.90
N ARG A 3 -4.89 1.15 7.24
CA ARG A 3 -5.61 0.01 6.63
C ARG A 3 -7.13 0.19 6.64
N ALA A 4 -7.67 0.67 7.75
CA ALA A 4 -9.10 0.92 7.90
C ALA A 4 -9.62 1.98 6.90
N ASP A 5 -8.85 3.05 6.66
CA ASP A 5 -9.21 4.09 5.71
C ASP A 5 -9.17 3.58 4.26
N VAL A 6 -8.16 2.77 3.93
CA VAL A 6 -8.04 2.14 2.61
C VAL A 6 -9.27 1.26 2.37
N LYS A 7 -9.58 0.37 3.31
CA LYS A 7 -10.71 -0.56 3.21
C LYS A 7 -12.05 0.15 3.11
N ARG A 8 -12.27 1.23 3.87
CA ARG A 8 -13.47 2.05 3.76
C ARG A 8 -13.59 2.66 2.36
N ARG A 9 -12.53 3.30 1.86
CA ARG A 9 -12.55 3.96 0.54
C ARG A 9 -12.71 2.98 -0.61
N THR A 10 -12.07 1.82 -0.57
CA THR A 10 -12.28 0.77 -1.59
C THR A 10 -13.71 0.23 -1.57
N SER A 11 -14.33 0.10 -0.39
CA SER A 11 -15.75 -0.27 -0.28
C SER A 11 -16.71 0.80 -0.81
N GLU A 12 -16.32 2.08 -0.75
CA GLU A 12 -17.04 3.21 -1.36
C GLU A 12 -16.81 3.32 -2.89
N GLY A 13 -16.05 2.39 -3.48
CA GLY A 13 -15.77 2.35 -4.92
C GLY A 13 -14.55 3.16 -5.36
N VAL A 14 -13.77 3.73 -4.42
CA VAL A 14 -12.52 4.42 -4.75
C VAL A 14 -11.50 3.41 -5.23
N VAL A 15 -10.96 3.64 -6.43
CA VAL A 15 -9.84 2.88 -6.97
C VAL A 15 -8.55 3.62 -6.66
N PHE A 16 -7.60 2.92 -6.06
CA PHE A 16 -6.25 3.44 -5.85
C PHE A 16 -5.33 2.96 -6.95
N ASP A 17 -4.50 3.88 -7.44
CA ASP A 17 -3.29 3.50 -8.16
C ASP A 17 -2.24 3.12 -7.12
N THR A 18 -2.08 1.83 -6.88
CA THR A 18 -1.16 1.29 -5.87
C THR A 18 0.17 0.94 -6.51
N GLN A 19 1.26 1.42 -5.92
CA GLN A 19 2.62 1.06 -6.26
C GLN A 19 3.27 0.37 -5.06
N VAL A 20 4.07 -0.65 -5.33
CA VAL A 20 4.88 -1.37 -4.35
C VAL A 20 6.34 -1.22 -4.76
N MET A 21 7.20 -0.92 -3.79
CA MET A 21 8.63 -0.75 -4.02
C MET A 21 9.43 -1.30 -2.84
N VAL A 22 10.71 -1.56 -3.09
CA VAL A 22 11.68 -1.89 -2.04
C VAL A 22 11.79 -0.73 -1.05
N ASN A 23 11.80 -1.04 0.25
CA ASN A 23 11.98 -0.08 1.32
C ASN A 23 13.39 0.54 1.22
N PRO A 24 13.53 1.86 0.99
CA PRO A 24 14.84 2.50 0.88
C PRO A 24 15.66 2.46 2.17
N ALA A 25 15.00 2.29 3.33
CA ALA A 25 15.68 2.14 4.63
C ALA A 25 16.12 0.69 4.92
N ASN A 26 15.50 -0.30 4.29
CA ASN A 26 15.84 -1.71 4.42
C ASN A 26 15.52 -2.47 3.12
N THR A 27 16.54 -2.76 2.32
CA THR A 27 16.31 -3.34 0.99
C THR A 27 15.78 -4.78 0.99
N ALA A 28 15.66 -5.41 2.16
CA ALA A 28 15.01 -6.71 2.33
C ALA A 28 13.48 -6.61 2.48
N GLU A 29 12.93 -5.40 2.59
CA GLU A 29 11.52 -5.16 2.84
C GLU A 29 10.83 -4.43 1.69
N TRP A 30 9.51 -4.55 1.65
CA TRP A 30 8.64 -3.91 0.67
C TRP A 30 7.71 -2.93 1.36
N ILE A 31 7.44 -1.80 0.71
CA ILE A 31 6.50 -0.78 1.18
C ILE A 31 5.44 -0.48 0.13
N VAL A 32 4.28 -0.04 0.60
CA VAL A 32 3.11 0.23 -0.24
C VAL A 32 2.86 1.73 -0.34
N PHE A 33 2.57 2.16 -1.55
CA PHE A 33 2.29 3.53 -1.90
C PHE A 33 0.99 3.67 -2.67
N PHE A 34 0.15 4.62 -2.28
CA PHE A 34 -1.08 4.97 -2.98
C PHE A 34 -0.91 6.30 -3.68
N LYS A 35 -0.87 6.27 -5.01
CA LYS A 35 -0.92 7.48 -5.85
C LYS A 35 -2.37 7.98 -5.82
N LYS A 36 -2.55 9.23 -5.39
CA LYS A 36 -3.80 9.98 -5.55
C LYS A 36 -3.55 11.01 -6.66
N GLY A 37 -4.52 11.16 -7.57
CA GLY A 37 -4.46 12.23 -8.57
C GLY A 37 -4.12 13.60 -7.97
N ALA A 38 -3.55 14.49 -8.78
CA ALA A 38 -3.04 15.82 -8.39
C ALA A 38 -1.76 15.80 -7.51
N GLY A 39 -0.87 14.83 -7.74
CA GLY A 39 0.48 14.82 -7.15
C GLY A 39 0.54 14.51 -5.65
N ARG A 40 -0.52 13.91 -5.09
CA ARG A 40 -0.59 13.51 -3.69
C ARG A 40 -0.49 12.01 -3.55
N SER A 41 0.16 11.59 -2.50
CA SER A 41 0.95 10.39 -2.52
C SER A 41 1.05 9.92 -1.07
N PHE A 42 0.52 8.74 -0.74
CA PHE A 42 0.40 8.28 0.64
C PHE A 42 0.97 6.88 0.82
N PHE A 43 1.81 6.68 1.85
CA PHE A 43 2.21 5.36 2.30
C PHE A 43 1.06 4.63 2.99
N LEU A 44 1.09 3.29 2.97
CA LEU A 44 0.36 2.49 3.94
C LEU A 44 1.05 2.60 5.31
N VAL A 45 0.29 2.89 6.36
CA VAL A 45 0.83 3.04 7.71
C VAL A 45 0.00 2.28 8.73
N ASP A 46 0.65 1.87 9.81
CA ASP A 46 0.03 1.19 10.94
C ASP A 46 -0.71 2.17 11.87
N GLU A 47 -1.17 1.67 13.02
CA GLU A 47 -1.89 2.49 14.00
C GLU A 47 -1.01 3.55 14.67
N ALA A 48 0.31 3.33 14.75
CA ALA A 48 1.32 4.23 15.29
C ALA A 48 1.91 5.18 14.22
N GLU A 49 1.26 5.27 13.06
CA GLU A 49 1.66 6.10 11.92
C GLU A 49 3.02 5.73 11.32
N GLN A 50 3.52 4.51 11.59
CA GLN A 50 4.73 3.99 10.97
C GLN A 50 4.40 3.36 9.63
N VAL A 51 5.29 3.51 8.65
CA VAL A 51 5.12 2.86 7.34
C VAL A 51 5.12 1.36 7.52
N GLU A 52 4.07 0.70 7.02
CA GLU A 52 4.01 -0.77 7.04
C GLU A 52 5.03 -1.33 6.05
N THR A 53 5.85 -2.27 6.54
CA THR A 53 6.86 -2.99 5.76
C THR A 53 6.53 -4.47 5.71
N PHE A 54 6.91 -5.14 4.63
CA PHE A 54 6.61 -6.54 4.38
C PHE A 54 7.88 -7.27 3.96
N ALA A 55 8.08 -8.50 4.44
CA ALA A 55 9.31 -9.24 4.15
C ALA A 55 9.35 -9.75 2.69
N SER A 56 8.20 -9.92 2.05
CA SER A 56 8.11 -10.41 0.68
C SER A 56 6.85 -9.93 -0.03
N LEU A 57 6.87 -9.98 -1.37
CA LEU A 57 5.66 -9.77 -2.17
C LEU A 57 4.60 -10.83 -1.90
N ASP A 58 5.00 -12.07 -1.59
CA ASP A 58 4.06 -13.17 -1.32
C ASP A 58 3.24 -12.93 -0.05
N GLU A 59 3.84 -12.31 0.97
CA GLU A 59 3.15 -11.86 2.19
C GLU A 59 2.28 -10.62 1.92
N LEU A 60 2.77 -9.68 1.12
CA LEU A 60 2.09 -8.41 0.85
C LEU A 60 0.83 -8.57 -0.03
N MET A 61 0.86 -9.43 -1.04
CA MET A 61 -0.24 -9.52 -2.02
C MET A 61 -1.59 -9.95 -1.41
N PRO A 62 -1.66 -10.93 -0.49
CA PRO A 62 -2.88 -11.23 0.27
C PRO A 62 -3.41 -10.02 1.05
N GLU A 63 -2.54 -9.24 1.68
CA GLU A 63 -2.92 -8.07 2.48
C GLU A 63 -3.56 -6.99 1.60
N LEU A 64 -2.97 -6.70 0.43
CA LEU A 64 -3.53 -5.74 -0.54
C LEU A 64 -4.89 -6.20 -1.08
N ARG A 65 -5.06 -7.51 -1.33
CA ARG A 65 -6.35 -8.09 -1.74
C ARG A 65 -7.41 -7.93 -0.65
N ALA A 66 -7.06 -8.18 0.61
CA ALA A 66 -7.96 -8.00 1.76
C ALA A 66 -8.39 -6.53 1.96
N LEU A 67 -7.56 -5.58 1.52
CA LEU A 67 -7.87 -4.15 1.49
C LEU A 67 -8.73 -3.73 0.29
N GLY A 68 -9.04 -4.64 -0.63
CA GLY A 68 -9.83 -4.37 -1.83
C GLY A 68 -9.02 -3.72 -2.97
N ILE A 69 -7.70 -3.75 -2.90
CA ILE A 69 -6.82 -3.25 -3.96
C ILE A 69 -6.83 -4.25 -5.12
N LYS A 70 -7.15 -3.75 -6.32
CA LYS A 70 -7.33 -4.58 -7.52
C LYS A 70 -6.16 -4.52 -8.49
N ARG A 71 -5.35 -3.47 -8.43
CA ARG A 71 -4.21 -3.23 -9.33
C ARG A 71 -3.03 -2.75 -8.51
N VAL A 72 -1.87 -3.33 -8.81
CA VAL A 72 -0.60 -3.00 -8.15
C VAL A 72 0.47 -2.94 -9.23
N GLU A 73 1.24 -1.86 -9.20
CA GLU A 73 2.48 -1.71 -9.96
C GLU A 73 3.64 -2.09 -9.05
N VAL A 74 4.42 -3.12 -9.40
CA VAL A 74 5.62 -3.50 -8.65
C VAL A 74 6.81 -2.85 -9.31
N GLN A 75 7.50 -1.98 -8.57
CA GLN A 75 8.76 -1.40 -8.97
C GLN A 75 9.90 -2.30 -8.49
N LEU A 76 10.58 -2.92 -9.45
CA LEU A 76 11.77 -3.75 -9.25
C LEU A 76 13.04 -2.91 -9.40
#